data_AF-A0A2S3ZMF2-F1
#
_entry.id   AF-A0A2S3ZMF2-F1
#
_cell.length_a   1.000
_cell.length_b   1.000
_cell.length_c   1.000
_cell.angle_alpha   90.00
_cell.angle_beta   90.00
_cell.angle_gamma   90.00
#
_symmetry.space_group_name_H-M   'P 1'
#
loop_
_entity.id
_entity.type
_entity.pdbx_description
1 polymer ?
#
loop_
_entity_poly.entity_id
_entity_poly.type
_entity_poly.pdbx_seq_one_letter_code
_entity_poly.pdbx_strand_id
1 'polypeptide(L)'
;MPVHGTPTITAGAQWVLLILGGIVTVFVVLAAVWVVFSPRPVPTPAADPDARPVPAAPAAAAAVSAPTAVLEPGTPKPAACEQIYSPTMVGAFGDLVLNPAWTTQPGADVRDGADDPELRAIINGSEHLSCRWVSPAGASDSGVSTSVVWVTAEQTAGVEGRLRALGMECYEELDGLRCITETTTDVGRYGQSHFLRGGIWLATLWVNAGPDGYTHDMVNTIWAGA
;
A
#
# COMPACT_ATOMS: atom_id res chain seq x y z
N MET A 1 -6.55 19.58 -71.00
CA MET A 1 -5.81 19.86 -69.75
C MET A 1 -6.64 19.35 -68.59
N PRO A 2 -6.25 18.28 -67.89
CA PRO A 2 -6.98 17.82 -66.72
C PRO A 2 -6.58 18.65 -65.49
N VAL A 3 -7.59 19.19 -64.81
CA VAL A 3 -7.46 19.94 -63.56
C VAL A 3 -7.26 18.93 -62.44
N HIS A 4 -6.08 18.94 -61.81
CA HIS A 4 -5.83 18.20 -60.57
C HIS A 4 -6.55 18.93 -59.42
N GLY A 5 -7.62 18.32 -58.91
CA GLY A 5 -8.28 18.77 -57.68
C GLY A 5 -7.40 18.46 -56.48
N THR A 6 -6.96 19.49 -55.75
CA THR A 6 -6.24 19.35 -54.49
C THR A 6 -7.24 18.90 -53.41
N PRO A 7 -7.05 17.74 -52.76
CA PRO A 7 -7.95 17.31 -51.70
C PRO A 7 -7.82 18.24 -50.49
N THR A 8 -8.92 18.90 -50.14
CA THR A 8 -9.02 19.74 -48.94
C THR A 8 -9.19 18.81 -47.74
N ILE A 9 -8.12 18.58 -46.99
CA ILE A 9 -8.13 17.77 -45.77
C ILE A 9 -8.70 18.64 -44.63
N THR A 10 -9.88 18.29 -44.14
CA THR A 10 -10.52 18.93 -42.99
C THR A 10 -9.91 18.44 -41.68
N ALA A 11 -9.86 19.30 -40.66
CA ALA A 11 -9.16 19.08 -39.39
C ALA A 11 -9.55 17.78 -38.67
N GLY A 12 -10.76 17.25 -38.86
CA GLY A 12 -11.20 15.97 -38.28
C GLY A 12 -10.51 14.73 -38.86
N ALA A 13 -10.10 14.75 -40.13
CA ALA A 13 -9.41 13.63 -40.77
C ALA A 13 -7.96 13.48 -40.28
N GLN A 14 -7.34 14.57 -39.83
CA GLN A 14 -5.96 14.58 -39.35
C GLN A 14 -5.82 13.89 -37.97
N TRP A 15 -6.83 14.03 -37.10
CA TRP A 15 -6.86 13.34 -35.80
C TRP A 15 -7.07 11.84 -35.92
N VAL A 16 -7.91 11.40 -36.85
CA VAL A 16 -8.17 9.97 -37.09
C VAL A 16 -6.91 9.26 -37.64
N LEU A 17 -6.15 9.91 -38.51
CA LEU A 17 -4.90 9.36 -39.05
C LEU A 17 -3.79 9.27 -38.00
N LEU A 18 -3.71 10.22 -37.06
CA LEU A 18 -2.74 10.17 -35.95
C LEU A 18 -3.06 9.06 -34.95
N ILE A 19 -4.34 8.84 -34.65
CA ILE A 19 -4.78 7.75 -33.76
C ILE A 19 -4.51 6.38 -34.41
N LEU A 20 -4.84 6.21 -35.70
CA LEU A 20 -4.54 4.97 -36.43
C LEU A 20 -3.04 4.72 -36.55
N GLY A 21 -2.24 5.76 -36.84
CA GLY A 21 -0.77 5.66 -36.86
C GLY A 21 -0.19 5.26 -35.50
N GLY A 22 -0.67 5.87 -34.41
CA GLY A 22 -0.26 5.51 -33.05
C GLY A 22 -0.57 4.06 -32.69
N ILE A 23 -1.78 3.58 -32.99
CA ILE A 23 -2.21 2.21 -32.73
C ILE A 23 -1.34 1.19 -33.50
N VAL A 24 -1.10 1.41 -34.79
CA VAL A 24 -0.23 0.53 -35.60
C VAL A 24 1.17 0.46 -35.02
N THR A 25 1.71 1.59 -34.55
CA THR A 25 3.07 1.65 -33.98
C THR A 25 3.16 0.84 -32.68
N VAL A 26 2.14 0.94 -31.80
CA VAL A 26 2.07 0.15 -30.56
C VAL A 26 2.01 -1.35 -30.86
N PHE A 27 1.20 -1.78 -31.82
CA PHE A 27 1.12 -3.20 -32.19
C PHE A 27 2.43 -3.75 -32.78
N VAL A 28 3.15 -2.95 -33.57
CA VAL A 28 4.46 -3.35 -34.12
C VAL A 28 5.51 -3.50 -33.01
N VAL A 29 5.53 -2.59 -32.03
CA VAL A 29 6.45 -2.68 -30.88
C VAL A 29 6.12 -3.90 -30.03
N LEU A 30 4.85 -4.16 -29.74
CA LEU A 30 4.42 -5.34 -28.98
C LEU A 30 4.79 -6.65 -29.68
N ALA A 31 4.61 -6.74 -31.00
CA ALA A 31 5.01 -7.91 -31.78
C ALA A 31 6.54 -8.11 -31.77
N ALA A 32 7.32 -7.03 -31.88
CA ALA A 32 8.77 -7.09 -31.83
C ALA A 32 9.28 -7.56 -30.45
N VAL A 33 8.71 -7.04 -29.36
CA VAL A 33 9.03 -7.48 -27.99
C VAL A 33 8.67 -8.96 -27.82
N TRP A 34 7.52 -9.40 -28.30
CA TRP A 34 7.12 -10.81 -28.21
C TRP A 34 8.07 -11.74 -28.97
N VAL A 35 8.54 -11.36 -30.16
CA VAL A 35 9.53 -12.15 -30.93
C VAL A 35 10.89 -12.19 -30.24
N VAL A 36 11.33 -11.10 -29.60
CA VAL A 36 12.61 -11.04 -28.89
C VAL A 36 12.61 -11.88 -27.61
N PHE A 37 11.50 -11.90 -26.89
CA PHE A 37 11.37 -12.62 -25.61
C PHE A 37 10.78 -14.03 -25.74
N SER A 38 10.44 -14.47 -26.96
CA SER A 38 10.00 -15.86 -27.18
C SER A 38 11.19 -16.82 -27.05
N PRO A 39 11.08 -17.88 -26.23
CA PRO A 39 12.14 -18.86 -26.08
C PRO A 39 12.43 -19.55 -27.41
N ARG A 40 13.69 -19.51 -27.86
CA ARG A 40 14.11 -20.19 -29.08
C ARG A 40 14.05 -21.70 -28.87
N PRO A 41 13.62 -22.49 -29.88
CA PRO A 41 13.77 -23.94 -29.85
C PRO A 41 15.25 -24.29 -29.69
N VAL A 42 15.60 -24.94 -28.58
CA VAL A 42 16.94 -25.50 -28.38
C VAL A 42 17.09 -26.66 -29.37
N PRO A 43 18.18 -26.75 -30.15
CA PRO A 43 18.42 -27.91 -31.00
C PRO A 43 18.53 -29.15 -30.12
N THR A 44 17.65 -30.12 -30.33
CA THR A 44 17.74 -31.45 -29.74
C THR A 44 19.04 -32.10 -30.22
N PRO A 45 19.96 -32.54 -29.34
CA PRO A 45 21.13 -33.30 -29.75
C PRO A 45 20.68 -34.56 -30.49
N ALA A 46 21.26 -34.81 -31.67
CA ALA A 46 21.08 -36.08 -32.36
C ALA A 46 21.63 -37.20 -31.47
N ALA A 47 20.76 -38.13 -31.09
CA ALA A 47 21.15 -39.31 -30.33
C ALA A 47 21.96 -40.23 -31.26
N ASP A 48 23.22 -40.48 -30.89
CA ASP A 48 24.08 -41.48 -31.48
C ASP A 48 23.51 -42.88 -31.16
N PRO A 49 23.15 -43.71 -32.15
CA PRO A 49 22.55 -45.02 -31.91
C PRO A 49 23.48 -46.03 -31.20
N ASP A 50 24.77 -45.72 -31.00
CA ASP A 50 25.75 -46.61 -30.35
C ASP A 50 26.14 -46.22 -28.91
N ALA A 51 25.48 -45.24 -28.29
CA ALA A 51 25.78 -44.85 -26.91
C ALA A 51 25.13 -45.79 -25.87
N ARG A 52 25.93 -46.61 -25.18
CA ARG A 52 25.50 -47.38 -24.01
C ARG A 52 25.04 -46.42 -22.88
N PRO A 53 23.88 -46.65 -22.23
CA PRO A 53 23.40 -45.78 -21.16
C PRO A 53 24.36 -45.83 -19.95
N VAL A 54 24.91 -44.67 -19.60
CA VAL A 54 25.60 -44.43 -18.33
C VAL A 54 24.54 -44.04 -17.30
N PRO A 55 24.49 -44.65 -16.11
CA PRO A 55 23.58 -44.22 -15.06
C PRO A 55 23.82 -42.75 -14.71
N ALA A 56 22.78 -41.92 -14.82
CA ALA A 56 22.85 -40.53 -14.38
C ALA A 56 23.12 -40.49 -12.87
N ALA A 57 24.06 -39.65 -12.45
CA ALA A 57 24.32 -39.41 -11.03
C ALA A 57 23.03 -38.90 -10.35
N PRO A 58 22.73 -39.32 -9.11
CA PRO A 58 21.56 -38.85 -8.38
C PRO A 58 21.57 -37.32 -8.32
N ALA A 59 20.45 -36.69 -8.67
CA ALA A 59 20.29 -35.25 -8.52
C ALA A 59 20.55 -34.87 -7.05
N ALA A 60 21.44 -33.90 -6.83
CA ALA A 60 21.69 -33.34 -5.51
C ALA A 60 20.36 -32.86 -4.93
N ALA A 61 20.04 -33.30 -3.71
CA ALA A 61 18.82 -32.89 -3.02
C ALA A 61 18.78 -31.37 -2.94
N ALA A 62 17.67 -30.78 -3.40
CA ALA A 62 17.44 -29.35 -3.26
C ALA A 62 17.49 -28.97 -1.77
N ALA A 63 18.24 -27.91 -1.45
CA ALA A 63 18.27 -27.37 -0.10
C ALA A 63 16.83 -26.98 0.29
N VAL A 64 16.32 -27.60 1.36
CA VAL A 64 15.02 -27.22 1.93
C VAL A 64 15.21 -25.85 2.57
N SER A 65 14.48 -24.85 2.09
CA SER A 65 14.45 -23.52 2.70
C SER A 65 14.11 -23.67 4.18
N ALA A 66 14.93 -23.08 5.05
CA ALA A 66 14.63 -23.05 6.48
C ALA A 66 13.25 -22.42 6.71
N PRO A 67 12.48 -22.88 7.72
CA PRO A 67 11.18 -22.28 8.03
C PRO A 67 11.36 -20.80 8.33
N THR A 68 10.59 -19.94 7.65
CA THR A 68 10.48 -18.52 7.99
C THR A 68 10.03 -18.42 9.44
N ALA A 69 10.75 -17.64 10.26
CA ALA A 69 10.35 -17.42 11.64
C ALA A 69 8.94 -16.82 11.65
N VAL A 70 8.02 -17.47 12.37
CA VAL A 70 6.69 -16.92 12.60
C VAL A 70 6.83 -15.87 13.69
N LEU A 71 6.53 -14.61 13.38
CA LEU A 71 6.51 -13.54 14.37
C LEU A 71 5.45 -13.84 15.44
N GLU A 72 5.78 -13.56 16.69
CA GLU A 72 4.82 -13.65 17.78
C GLU A 72 3.71 -12.59 17.56
N PRO A 73 2.43 -12.91 17.81
CA PRO A 73 1.35 -11.93 17.72
C PRO A 73 1.65 -10.68 18.56
N GLY A 74 1.38 -9.51 17.99
CA GLY A 74 1.65 -8.21 18.62
C GLY A 74 3.11 -7.77 18.53
N THR A 75 3.95 -8.48 17.78
CA THR A 75 5.34 -8.06 17.51
C THR A 75 5.54 -7.63 16.06
N PRO A 76 6.39 -6.62 15.79
CA PRO A 76 7.17 -5.80 16.73
C PRO A 76 6.36 -4.81 17.59
N LYS A 77 6.93 -4.37 18.72
CA LYS A 77 6.25 -3.46 19.67
C LYS A 77 7.03 -2.15 19.86
N PRO A 78 6.84 -1.16 18.96
CA PRO A 78 7.41 0.17 19.13
C PRO A 78 7.06 0.75 20.50
N ALA A 79 8.02 1.38 21.15
CA ALA A 79 7.84 1.99 22.48
C ALA A 79 7.42 3.46 22.42
N ALA A 80 7.59 4.10 21.25
CA ALA A 80 7.33 5.51 21.07
C ALA A 80 6.91 5.82 19.62
N CYS A 81 6.17 6.91 19.43
CA CYS A 81 5.62 7.30 18.13
C CYS A 81 6.69 7.66 17.09
N GLU A 82 7.89 8.06 17.51
CA GLU A 82 8.99 8.36 16.60
C GLU A 82 9.52 7.11 15.90
N GLN A 83 9.28 5.93 16.48
CA GLN A 83 9.77 4.65 15.97
C GLN A 83 8.89 4.05 14.88
N ILE A 84 7.73 4.64 14.60
CA ILE A 84 6.79 4.12 13.58
C ILE A 84 6.88 4.85 12.25
N TYR A 85 7.74 5.87 12.13
CA TYR A 85 7.89 6.66 10.92
C TYR A 85 9.33 6.65 10.43
N SER A 86 9.51 6.59 9.11
CA SER A 86 10.83 6.86 8.53
C SER A 86 11.20 8.34 8.66
N PRO A 87 12.51 8.69 8.59
CA PRO A 87 12.93 10.10 8.54
C PRO A 87 12.32 10.87 7.36
N THR A 88 12.09 10.19 6.23
CA THR A 88 11.44 10.79 5.05
C THR A 88 9.99 11.14 5.35
N MET A 89 9.26 10.25 6.02
CA MET A 89 7.87 10.49 6.41
C MET A 89 7.75 11.62 7.43
N VAL A 90 8.64 11.66 8.43
CA VAL A 90 8.74 12.77 9.38
C VAL A 90 8.93 14.11 8.64
N GLY A 91 9.83 14.16 7.66
CA GLY A 91 10.06 15.37 6.86
C GLY A 91 8.86 15.79 5.99
N ALA A 92 8.01 14.85 5.60
CA ALA A 92 6.86 15.12 4.74
C ALA A 92 5.70 15.84 5.45
N PHE A 93 5.70 15.88 6.79
CA PHE A 93 4.67 16.57 7.58
C PHE A 93 4.82 18.09 7.65
N GLY A 94 5.95 18.64 7.17
CA GLY A 94 6.16 20.08 7.09
C GLY A 94 6.06 20.77 8.46
N ASP A 95 5.08 21.66 8.61
CA ASP A 95 4.88 22.45 9.82
C ASP A 95 4.11 21.72 10.93
N LEU A 96 3.54 20.53 10.65
CA LEU A 96 2.90 19.72 11.67
C LEU A 96 3.96 19.07 12.56
N VAL A 97 3.67 18.98 13.85
CA VAL A 97 4.57 18.38 14.84
C VAL A 97 3.94 17.13 15.44
N LEU A 98 4.79 16.16 15.79
CA LEU A 98 4.37 14.94 16.45
C LEU A 98 4.07 15.21 17.93
N ASN A 99 2.87 14.84 18.36
CA ASN A 99 2.39 14.85 19.74
C ASN A 99 2.70 16.15 20.52
N PRO A 100 2.26 17.33 20.04
CA PRO A 100 2.43 18.56 20.81
C PRO A 100 1.67 18.49 22.13
N ALA A 101 2.23 19.13 23.17
CA ALA A 101 1.77 18.98 24.56
C ALA A 101 0.30 19.35 24.81
N TRP A 102 -0.30 20.16 23.94
CA TRP A 102 -1.72 20.52 24.05
C TRP A 102 -2.66 19.34 23.78
N THR A 103 -2.22 18.33 23.02
CA THR A 103 -3.05 17.18 22.60
C THR A 103 -3.38 16.22 23.75
N THR A 104 -2.69 16.32 24.89
CA THR A 104 -2.93 15.51 26.08
C THR A 104 -3.59 16.30 27.21
N GLN A 105 -3.89 17.59 26.98
CA GLN A 105 -4.53 18.41 27.99
C GLN A 105 -6.02 18.04 28.11
N PRO A 106 -6.60 18.13 29.33
CA PRO A 106 -8.02 17.94 29.52
C PRO A 106 -8.84 18.85 28.58
N GLY A 107 -9.80 18.27 27.86
CA GLY A 107 -10.66 19.00 26.93
C GLY A 107 -10.06 19.23 25.53
N ALA A 108 -8.88 18.69 25.24
CA ALA A 108 -8.38 18.65 23.87
C ALA A 108 -9.31 17.78 23.00
N ASP A 109 -9.88 18.38 21.96
CA ASP A 109 -10.73 17.68 21.00
C ASP A 109 -9.85 16.96 19.97
N VAL A 110 -9.24 15.85 20.40
CA VAL A 110 -8.42 15.01 19.53
C VAL A 110 -9.03 13.62 19.47
N ARG A 111 -9.29 13.15 18.25
CA ARG A 111 -9.87 11.82 18.00
C ARG A 111 -8.75 10.81 17.82
N ASP A 112 -8.86 9.66 18.47
CA ASP A 112 -7.86 8.60 18.43
C ASP A 112 -8.21 7.57 17.36
N GLY A 113 -7.57 7.72 16.19
CA GLY A 113 -7.47 6.71 15.13
C GLY A 113 -8.76 6.24 14.44
N ALA A 114 -9.95 6.51 14.98
CA ALA A 114 -11.23 6.03 14.48
C ALA A 114 -12.38 6.98 14.83
N ASP A 115 -13.39 7.04 13.96
CA ASP A 115 -14.61 7.81 14.22
C ASP A 115 -15.68 7.02 14.96
N ASP A 116 -15.74 5.72 14.70
CA ASP A 116 -16.73 4.81 15.23
C ASP A 116 -16.53 4.57 16.75
N PRO A 117 -17.58 4.64 17.57
CA PRO A 117 -17.46 4.51 19.02
C PRO A 117 -17.06 3.10 19.47
N GLU A 118 -17.43 2.04 18.75
CA GLU A 118 -17.05 0.66 19.10
C GLU A 118 -15.56 0.44 18.82
N LEU A 119 -15.08 0.88 17.65
CA LEU A 119 -13.66 0.86 17.31
C LEU A 119 -12.83 1.66 18.32
N ARG A 120 -13.26 2.88 18.68
CA ARG A 120 -12.61 3.67 19.72
C ARG A 120 -12.60 3.00 21.09
N ALA A 121 -13.66 2.29 21.46
CA ALA A 121 -13.69 1.56 22.73
C ALA A 121 -12.63 0.45 22.76
N ILE A 122 -12.39 -0.23 21.63
CA ILE A 122 -11.31 -1.21 21.49
C ILE A 122 -9.95 -0.52 21.59
N ILE A 123 -9.72 0.60 20.88
CA ILE A 123 -8.47 1.36 20.96
C ILE A 123 -8.16 1.71 22.43
N ASN A 124 -9.12 2.36 23.12
CA ASN A 124 -8.94 2.86 24.47
C ASN A 124 -8.86 1.77 25.54
N GLY A 125 -9.46 0.59 25.28
CA GLY A 125 -9.44 -0.55 26.18
C GLY A 125 -8.22 -1.45 26.03
N SER A 126 -7.50 -1.33 24.92
CA SER A 126 -6.28 -2.08 24.62
C SER A 126 -5.04 -1.26 24.92
N GLU A 127 -3.90 -1.94 25.03
CA GLU A 127 -2.61 -1.27 25.02
C GLU A 127 -2.39 -0.61 23.64
N HIS A 128 -1.95 0.65 23.62
CA HIS A 128 -1.73 1.38 22.38
C HIS A 128 -0.76 2.55 22.52
N LEU A 129 -0.21 3.00 21.39
CA LEU A 129 0.39 4.34 21.24
C LEU A 129 -0.59 5.27 20.52
N SER A 130 -0.72 6.52 20.97
CA SER A 130 -1.44 7.57 20.26
C SER A 130 -0.44 8.56 19.64
N CYS A 131 -0.40 8.60 18.31
CA CYS A 131 0.56 9.38 17.53
C CYS A 131 -0.17 10.39 16.66
N ARG A 132 0.01 11.68 16.96
CA ARG A 132 -0.75 12.77 16.35
C ARG A 132 0.20 13.74 15.66
N TRP A 133 0.03 13.92 14.36
CA TRP A 133 0.68 14.98 13.59
C TRP A 133 -0.31 16.13 13.44
N VAL A 134 -0.12 17.18 14.22
CA VAL A 134 -1.04 18.33 14.28
C VAL A 134 -0.26 19.64 14.46
N SER A 135 -0.95 20.77 14.31
CA SER A 135 -0.33 22.09 14.50
C SER A 135 0.23 22.24 15.93
N PRO A 136 1.44 22.80 16.09
CA PRO A 136 1.98 23.12 17.41
C PRO A 136 1.16 24.20 18.13
N ALA A 137 0.39 25.03 17.39
CA ALA A 137 -0.35 26.17 17.92
C ALA A 137 -1.76 25.80 18.46
N GLY A 138 -2.22 24.56 18.28
CA GLY A 138 -3.54 24.11 18.72
C GLY A 138 -4.31 23.37 17.63
N ALA A 139 -5.61 23.18 17.85
CA ALA A 139 -6.50 22.56 16.88
C ALA A 139 -6.55 23.36 15.57
N SER A 140 -6.56 22.65 14.44
CA SER A 140 -6.62 23.18 13.08
C SER A 140 -7.39 22.24 12.17
N ASP A 141 -7.76 22.72 10.97
CA ASP A 141 -8.43 21.92 9.94
C ASP A 141 -7.46 21.00 9.17
N SER A 142 -6.35 20.62 9.78
CA SER A 142 -5.31 19.77 9.21
C SER A 142 -4.65 18.95 10.32
N GLY A 143 -4.56 17.64 10.14
CA GLY A 143 -3.89 16.73 11.05
C GLY A 143 -4.14 15.25 10.77
N VAL A 144 -3.28 14.41 11.31
CA VAL A 144 -3.39 12.94 11.28
C VAL A 144 -3.27 12.41 12.70
N SER A 145 -4.17 11.49 13.07
CA SER A 145 -4.12 10.77 14.33
C SER A 145 -4.06 9.28 14.05
N THR A 146 -3.02 8.64 14.54
CA THR A 146 -2.79 7.20 14.40
C THR A 146 -2.68 6.57 15.77
N SER A 147 -3.49 5.53 16.00
CA SER A 147 -3.31 4.63 17.13
C SER A 147 -2.65 3.34 16.67
N VAL A 148 -1.53 2.98 17.29
CA VAL A 148 -0.89 1.66 17.13
C VAL A 148 -1.38 0.79 18.27
N VAL A 149 -2.29 -0.13 17.99
CA VAL A 149 -3.01 -0.90 19.01
C VAL A 149 -2.57 -2.35 18.95
N TRP A 150 -2.24 -2.93 20.10
CA TRP A 150 -1.96 -4.36 20.21
C TRP A 150 -3.27 -5.08 20.53
N VAL A 151 -3.65 -5.99 19.64
CA VAL A 151 -4.95 -6.65 19.65
C VAL A 151 -4.82 -8.17 19.64
N THR A 152 -5.73 -8.86 20.33
CA THR A 152 -5.84 -10.32 20.25
C THR A 152 -6.40 -10.75 18.88
N ALA A 153 -6.39 -12.05 18.59
CA ALA A 153 -7.01 -12.59 17.39
C ALA A 153 -8.53 -12.34 17.37
N GLU A 154 -9.19 -12.47 18.52
CA GLU A 154 -10.63 -12.18 18.67
C GLU A 154 -10.93 -10.71 18.45
N GLN A 155 -10.11 -9.81 19.00
CA GLN A 155 -10.24 -8.37 18.77
C GLN A 155 -9.97 -8.03 17.30
N THR A 156 -8.98 -8.64 16.66
CA THR A 156 -8.68 -8.46 15.23
C THR A 156 -9.89 -8.80 14.37
N ALA A 157 -10.49 -9.98 14.58
CA ALA A 157 -11.69 -10.41 13.86
C ALA A 157 -12.89 -9.48 14.14
N GLY A 158 -13.04 -9.00 15.39
CA GLY A 158 -14.07 -8.04 15.76
C GLY A 158 -13.91 -6.69 15.07
N VAL A 159 -12.68 -6.15 15.03
CA VAL A 159 -12.35 -4.90 14.33
C VAL A 159 -12.63 -5.06 12.83
N GLU A 160 -12.13 -6.12 12.20
CA GLU A 160 -12.38 -6.43 10.79
C GLU A 160 -13.89 -6.52 10.48
N GLY A 161 -14.65 -7.25 11.31
CA GLY A 161 -16.10 -7.35 11.16
C GLY A 161 -16.80 -5.99 11.25
N ARG A 162 -16.39 -5.15 12.20
CA ARG A 162 -16.94 -3.80 12.36
C ARG A 162 -16.60 -2.89 11.18
N LEU A 163 -15.36 -2.90 10.71
CA LEU A 163 -14.92 -2.09 9.56
C LEU A 163 -15.73 -2.43 8.29
N ARG A 164 -15.98 -3.71 8.03
CA ARG A 164 -16.84 -4.12 6.91
C ARG A 164 -18.31 -3.75 7.12
N ALA A 165 -18.82 -3.85 8.34
CA ALA A 165 -20.19 -3.43 8.66
C ALA A 165 -20.39 -1.90 8.47
N LEU A 166 -19.32 -1.11 8.66
CA LEU A 166 -19.28 0.32 8.34
C LEU A 166 -19.17 0.61 6.84
N GLY A 167 -19.03 -0.40 5.99
CA GLY A 167 -18.95 -0.26 4.54
C GLY A 167 -17.59 0.22 4.03
N MET A 168 -16.53 0.10 4.84
CA MET A 168 -15.17 0.46 4.39
C MET A 168 -14.68 -0.52 3.33
N GLU A 169 -13.87 -0.01 2.40
CA GLU A 169 -13.24 -0.84 1.37
C GLU A 169 -12.07 -1.59 2.00
N CYS A 170 -12.21 -2.92 2.12
CA CYS A 170 -11.20 -3.78 2.74
C CYS A 170 -10.55 -4.70 1.70
N TYR A 171 -9.22 -4.70 1.67
CA TYR A 171 -8.41 -5.53 0.76
C TYR A 171 -7.10 -5.97 1.42
N GLU A 172 -6.55 -7.09 0.96
CA GLU A 172 -5.25 -7.58 1.41
C GLU A 172 -4.12 -6.77 0.76
N GLU A 173 -3.17 -6.31 1.57
CA GLU A 173 -2.00 -5.55 1.14
C GLU A 173 -0.89 -5.69 2.20
N LEU A 174 0.40 -5.73 1.80
CA LEU A 174 1.54 -5.79 2.72
C LEU A 174 1.43 -6.88 3.81
N ASP A 175 0.97 -8.07 3.43
CA ASP A 175 0.72 -9.22 4.32
C ASP A 175 -0.27 -8.94 5.49
N GLY A 176 -1.17 -7.98 5.30
CA GLY A 176 -2.23 -7.66 6.24
C GLY A 176 -3.51 -7.21 5.53
N LEU A 177 -4.54 -6.96 6.34
CA LEU A 177 -5.80 -6.42 5.86
C LEU A 177 -5.82 -4.91 6.02
N ARG A 178 -6.05 -4.18 4.93
CA ARG A 178 -6.28 -2.75 4.94
C ARG A 178 -7.73 -2.43 4.64
N CYS A 179 -8.38 -1.68 5.52
CA CYS A 179 -9.70 -1.11 5.30
C CYS A 179 -9.62 0.42 5.24
N ILE A 180 -10.13 1.03 4.19
CA ILE A 180 -10.03 2.47 3.97
C ILE A 180 -11.39 3.08 3.61
N THR A 181 -11.59 4.32 4.05
CA THR A 181 -12.64 5.21 3.55
C THR A 181 -12.03 6.59 3.38
N GLU A 182 -12.33 7.24 2.27
CA GLU A 182 -11.91 8.61 2.01
C GLU A 182 -13.09 9.38 1.42
N THR A 183 -13.21 10.64 1.80
CA THR A 183 -14.20 11.56 1.24
C THR A 183 -13.52 12.88 0.94
N THR A 184 -13.79 13.40 -0.25
CA THR A 184 -13.39 14.73 -0.65
C THR A 184 -14.61 15.62 -0.71
N THR A 185 -14.50 16.80 -0.12
CA THR A 185 -15.54 17.83 -0.05
C THR A 185 -14.96 19.15 -0.59
N ASP A 186 -15.76 20.21 -0.62
CA ASP A 186 -15.31 21.57 -0.91
C ASP A 186 -14.37 22.14 0.15
N VAL A 187 -14.48 21.66 1.39
CA VAL A 187 -13.65 22.11 2.53
C VAL A 187 -12.41 21.24 2.78
N GLY A 188 -12.24 20.15 2.04
CA GLY A 188 -11.05 19.32 2.17
C GLY A 188 -11.24 17.82 1.96
N ARG A 189 -10.17 17.08 2.28
CA ARG A 189 -10.08 15.62 2.21
C ARG A 189 -10.01 15.03 3.61
N TYR A 190 -10.87 14.06 3.86
CA TYR A 190 -11.06 13.42 5.15
C TYR A 190 -11.09 11.91 4.95
N GLY A 191 -10.59 11.15 5.90
CA GLY A 191 -10.67 9.70 5.77
C GLY A 191 -10.09 8.95 6.95
N GLN A 192 -10.24 7.63 6.87
CA GLN A 192 -9.70 6.69 7.83
C GLN A 192 -9.08 5.50 7.10
N SER A 193 -8.00 4.98 7.66
CA SER A 193 -7.28 3.81 7.16
C SER A 193 -6.95 2.94 8.36
N HIS A 194 -7.42 1.70 8.32
CA HIS A 194 -7.19 0.70 9.34
C HIS A 194 -6.38 -0.43 8.74
N PHE A 195 -5.20 -0.70 9.29
CA PHE A 195 -4.34 -1.79 8.84
C PHE A 195 -4.19 -2.82 9.96
N LEU A 196 -4.46 -4.08 9.67
CA LEU A 196 -4.42 -5.20 10.61
C LEU A 196 -3.37 -6.21 10.14
N ARG A 197 -2.32 -6.44 10.94
CA ARG A 197 -1.29 -7.43 10.66
C ARG A 197 -0.71 -7.99 11.95
N GLY A 198 -0.68 -9.31 12.07
CA GLY A 198 0.07 -10.00 13.13
C GLY A 198 -0.25 -9.53 14.55
N GLY A 199 -1.52 -9.23 14.88
CA GLY A 199 -1.92 -8.73 16.21
C GLY A 199 -1.65 -7.24 16.45
N ILE A 200 -1.34 -6.47 15.40
CA ILE A 200 -1.17 -5.02 15.44
C ILE A 200 -2.23 -4.39 14.55
N TRP A 201 -2.90 -3.38 15.08
CA TRP A 201 -3.87 -2.56 14.37
C TRP A 201 -3.36 -1.12 14.30
N LEU A 202 -3.10 -0.63 13.09
CA LEU A 202 -2.84 0.79 12.83
C LEU A 202 -4.17 1.46 12.49
N ALA A 203 -4.75 2.18 13.44
CA ALA A 203 -5.99 2.94 13.24
C ALA A 203 -5.65 4.39 12.94
N THR A 204 -5.82 4.83 11.69
CA THR A 204 -5.49 6.18 11.25
C THR A 204 -6.75 6.95 10.89
N LEU A 205 -6.87 8.18 11.39
CA LEU A 205 -7.85 9.18 10.99
C LEU A 205 -7.11 10.43 10.51
N TRP A 206 -7.55 11.04 9.41
CA TRP A 206 -6.95 12.27 8.92
C TRP A 206 -7.97 13.30 8.41
N VAL A 207 -7.51 14.54 8.45
CA VAL A 207 -8.15 15.72 7.88
C VAL A 207 -7.08 16.55 7.19
N ASN A 208 -7.19 16.80 5.89
CA ASN A 208 -6.29 17.67 5.10
C ASN A 208 -4.78 17.49 5.39
N ALA A 209 -4.39 16.27 5.77
CA ALA A 209 -3.05 15.88 6.16
C ALA A 209 -2.92 14.37 5.95
N GLY A 210 -1.68 13.87 5.90
CA GLY A 210 -1.39 12.50 5.53
C GLY A 210 -0.62 12.48 4.23
N PRO A 211 0.73 12.48 4.30
CA PRO A 211 1.57 12.32 3.12
C PRO A 211 1.23 11.03 2.38
N ASP A 212 1.43 11.03 1.07
CA ASP A 212 1.24 9.82 0.27
C ASP A 212 2.13 8.68 0.78
N GLY A 213 1.57 7.47 0.83
CA GLY A 213 2.28 6.31 1.35
C GLY A 213 2.38 6.23 2.88
N TYR A 214 1.64 7.05 3.64
CA TYR A 214 1.66 7.08 5.11
C TYR A 214 1.55 5.68 5.77
N THR A 215 0.56 4.87 5.39
CA THR A 215 0.40 3.51 5.92
C THR A 215 1.56 2.59 5.50
N HIS A 216 1.98 2.66 4.23
CA HIS A 216 3.11 1.87 3.72
C HIS A 216 4.40 2.18 4.48
N ASP A 217 4.67 3.45 4.77
CA ASP A 217 5.83 3.87 5.55
C ASP A 217 5.82 3.28 6.96
N MET A 218 4.68 3.36 7.65
CA MET A 218 4.55 2.78 8.99
C MET A 218 4.76 1.27 8.97
N VAL A 219 4.17 0.57 8.01
CA VAL A 219 4.33 -0.89 7.89
C VAL A 219 5.80 -1.25 7.61
N ASN A 220 6.45 -0.55 6.67
CA ASN A 220 7.86 -0.79 6.35
C ASN A 220 8.80 -0.43 7.51
N THR A 221 8.43 0.52 8.36
CA THR A 221 9.24 0.95 9.51
C THR A 221 9.06 0.00 10.70
N ILE A 222 7.81 -0.32 11.08
CA ILE A 222 7.51 -1.16 12.24
C ILE A 222 8.03 -2.59 12.03
N TRP A 223 7.82 -3.15 10.84
CA TRP A 223 8.27 -4.50 10.49
C TRP A 223 9.63 -4.52 9.77
N ALA A 224 10.43 -3.46 9.92
CA ALA A 224 11.77 -3.44 9.37
C ALA A 224 12.63 -4.58 9.98
N GLY A 225 12.99 -5.57 9.16
CA GLY A 225 13.82 -6.71 9.58
C GLY A 225 13.06 -7.84 10.30
N ALA A 226 11.73 -7.82 10.26
CA ALA A 226 10.86 -8.88 10.75
C ALA A 226 10.57 -9.95 9.68
#